data_AF-A0A1E5WKN2-F1
#
_entry.id   AF-A0A1E5WKN2-F1
#
_cell.length_a   1.000
_cell.length_b   1.000
_cell.length_c   1.000
_cell.angle_alpha   90.00
_cell.angle_beta   90.00
_cell.angle_gamma   90.00
#
_symmetry.space_group_name_H-M   'P 1'
#
loop_
_entity.id
_entity.type
_entity.pdbx_description
1 polymer ?
#
loop_
_entity_poly.entity_id
_entity_poly.type
_entity_poly.pdbx_seq_one_letter_code
_entity_poly.pdbx_strand_id
1 'polypeptide(L)' 'LDKGVSKLTPKEPKWLMTVVANPRQFKVSDWFLNRKKDYKVGRFSRVVTETLDTKLRDDLERLKKIRVDSDLSTYQYTDL' A
#
# COMPACT_ATOMS: atom_id res chain seq x y z
N LEU A 1 -6.69 -10.21 29.67
CA LEU A 1 -5.99 -8.92 29.75
C LEU A 1 -4.51 -9.23 29.92
N ASP A 2 -3.93 -9.80 28.88
CA ASP A 2 -3.25 -9.10 27.79
C ASP A 2 -1.80 -8.82 28.20
N LYS A 3 -0.86 -9.46 27.48
CA LYS A 3 0.57 -9.35 27.79
C LYS A 3 1.01 -7.96 27.36
N GLY A 4 1.41 -7.11 28.31
CA GLY A 4 2.02 -5.82 27.99
C GLY A 4 3.29 -5.98 27.17
N VAL A 5 3.60 -5.01 26.31
CA VAL A 5 4.75 -5.03 25.38
C VAL A 5 6.08 -5.36 26.10
N SER A 6 6.24 -4.91 27.35
CA SER A 6 7.42 -5.19 28.17
C SER A 6 7.56 -6.64 28.66
N LYS A 7 6.54 -7.48 28.48
CA LYS A 7 6.53 -8.90 28.87
C LYS A 7 6.79 -9.83 27.67
N LEU A 8 7.15 -9.28 26.51
CA LEU A 8 7.50 -10.04 25.32
C LEU A 8 8.89 -10.68 25.49
N THR A 9 8.96 -11.98 25.23
CA THR A 9 10.23 -12.70 25.06
C THR A 9 10.96 -12.20 23.81
N PRO A 10 12.30 -12.22 23.77
CA PRO A 10 13.06 -11.73 22.61
C PRO A 10 12.73 -12.40 21.26
N LYS A 11 12.10 -13.57 21.30
CA LYS A 11 11.68 -14.34 20.11
C LYS A 11 10.39 -13.80 19.47
N GLU A 12 9.48 -13.23 20.27
CA GLU A 12 8.16 -12.77 19.81
C GLU A 12 8.26 -11.56 18.86
N PRO A 13 9.08 -10.51 19.10
CA PRO A 13 9.25 -9.41 18.16
C PRO A 13 9.78 -9.84 16.80
N LYS A 14 10.74 -10.78 16.77
CA LYS A 14 11.32 -11.26 15.52
C LYS A 14 10.28 -12.01 14.69
N TRP A 15 9.48 -12.85 15.34
CA TRP A 15 8.38 -13.55 14.68
C TRP A 15 7.33 -12.56 14.13
N LEU A 16 6.95 -11.54 14.92
CA LEU A 16 6.02 -10.50 14.47
C LEU A 16 6.53 -9.77 13.23
N MET A 17 7.81 -9.40 13.20
CA MET A 17 8.42 -8.76 12.02
C MET A 17 8.34 -9.65 10.78
N THR A 18 8.54 -10.96 10.92
CA THR A 18 8.38 -11.92 9.81
C THR A 18 6.94 -12.01 9.32
N VAL A 19 5.97 -12.02 10.23
CA VAL A 19 4.53 -12.05 9.89
C VAL A 19 4.11 -10.77 9.17
N VAL A 20 4.56 -9.62 9.64
CA VAL A 20 4.25 -8.31 9.03
C VAL A 20 4.88 -8.17 7.65
N ALA A 21 6.11 -8.70 7.46
CA ALA A 21 6.79 -8.68 6.16
C ALA A 21 6.10 -9.59 5.13
N ASN A 22 5.62 -10.77 5.54
CA ASN A 22 5.07 -11.79 4.64
C ASN A 22 3.68 -12.29 5.07
N PRO A 23 2.66 -11.41 5.18
CA PRO A 23 1.37 -11.76 5.79
C PRO A 23 0.65 -12.93 5.09
N ARG A 24 0.80 -13.06 3.77
CA ARG A 24 0.16 -14.12 2.98
C ARG A 24 0.67 -15.53 3.34
N GLN A 25 1.93 -15.65 3.78
CA GLN A 25 2.48 -16.94 4.22
C GLN A 25 1.86 -17.42 5.54
N PHE A 26 1.30 -16.50 6.33
CA PHE A 26 0.66 -16.77 7.61
C PHE A 26 -0.87 -16.79 7.52
N LYS A 27 -1.42 -17.08 6.33
CA LYS A 27 -2.87 -17.17 6.07
C LYS A 27 -3.64 -15.87 6.39
N VAL A 28 -2.96 -14.72 6.40
CA VAL A 28 -3.64 -13.42 6.48
C VAL A 28 -4.34 -13.18 5.14
N SER A 29 -5.63 -12.87 5.19
CA SER A 29 -6.43 -12.66 4.00
C SER A 29 -6.10 -11.33 3.31
N ASP A 30 -6.26 -11.30 1.98
CA ASP A 30 -5.94 -10.15 1.15
C ASP A 30 -6.81 -8.91 1.47
N TRP A 31 -7.99 -9.09 2.09
CA TRP A 31 -8.83 -7.97 2.53
C TRP A 31 -8.17 -7.10 3.61
N PHE A 32 -7.21 -7.65 4.37
CA PHE A 32 -6.49 -6.97 5.44
C PHE A 32 -5.23 -6.21 4.95
N LEU A 33 -4.85 -6.41 3.68
CA LEU A 33 -3.67 -5.78 3.10
C LEU A 33 -3.94 -4.31 2.76
N ASN A 34 -2.97 -3.44 3.09
CA ASN A 34 -3.10 -1.98 2.97
C ASN A 34 -2.79 -1.46 1.54
N ARG A 35 -2.24 -2.29 0.64
CA ARG A 35 -2.12 -2.00 -0.78
C ARG A 35 -2.88 -3.05 -1.57
N LYS A 36 -4.09 -2.70 -1.98
CA LYS A 36 -4.97 -3.58 -2.75
C LYS A 36 -4.84 -3.26 -4.23
N LYS A 37 -4.74 -4.30 -5.07
CA LYS A 37 -4.70 -4.20 -6.54
C LYS A 37 -3.76 -3.07 -7.01
N ASP A 38 -2.48 -3.20 -6.68
CA ASP A 38 -1.48 -2.21 -7.09
C ASP A 38 -1.54 -1.95 -8.60
N TYR A 39 -1.54 -0.68 -9.03
CA TYR A 39 -1.75 -0.34 -10.43
C TYR A 39 -0.61 -0.78 -11.37
N LYS A 40 0.63 -0.93 -10.86
CA LYS A 40 1.78 -1.38 -11.67
C LYS A 40 1.83 -2.90 -11.74
N VAL A 41 1.65 -3.57 -10.59
CA VAL A 41 1.95 -5.00 -10.45
C VAL A 41 0.69 -5.87 -10.38
N GLY A 42 -0.48 -5.28 -10.12
CA GLY A 42 -1.77 -5.98 -10.03
C GLY A 42 -1.94 -6.83 -8.76
N ARG A 43 -0.96 -6.87 -7.87
CA ARG A 43 -0.94 -7.72 -6.67
C ARG A 43 -1.45 -6.99 -5.43
N PHE A 44 -1.94 -7.78 -4.46
CA PHE A 44 -2.23 -7.33 -3.11
C PHE A 44 -0.96 -7.46 -2.25
N SER A 45 -0.59 -6.40 -1.54
CA SER A 45 0.60 -6.37 -0.71
C SER A 45 0.42 -5.57 0.57
N ARG A 46 1.28 -5.84 1.55
CA ARG A 46 1.48 -4.96 2.70
C ARG A 46 2.63 -4.01 2.37
N VAL A 47 2.38 -2.71 2.47
CA VAL A 47 3.39 -1.65 2.35
C VAL A 47 3.79 -1.23 3.76
N VAL A 48 5.10 -1.16 4.00
CA VAL A 48 5.73 -0.75 5.28
C VAL A 48 6.32 0.64 5.12
N THR A 49 6.55 1.35 6.23
CA THR A 49 6.87 2.78 6.33
C THR A 49 7.87 3.29 5.29
N GLU A 50 9.01 2.63 5.14
CA GLU A 50 10.07 3.05 4.20
C GLU A 50 9.59 3.12 2.74
N THR A 51 8.73 2.18 2.34
CA THR A 51 8.19 2.11 0.98
C THR A 51 6.87 2.86 0.82
N LEU A 52 6.27 3.33 1.92
CA LEU A 52 4.96 3.98 1.92
C LEU A 52 5.01 5.33 1.22
N ASP A 53 6.01 6.15 1.54
CA ASP A 53 6.16 7.49 0.99
C ASP A 53 6.37 7.46 -0.53
N THR A 54 7.21 6.53 -1.02
CA THR A 54 7.44 6.35 -2.46
C THR A 54 6.15 5.96 -3.18
N LYS A 55 5.37 5.04 -2.59
CA LYS A 55 4.10 4.59 -3.19
C LYS A 55 3.05 5.68 -3.23
N LEU A 56 2.97 6.51 -2.18
CA LEU A 56 2.07 7.64 -2.14
C LEU A 56 2.45 8.70 -3.18
N ARG A 57 3.75 8.98 -3.37
CA ARG A 57 4.23 9.91 -4.41
C ARG A 57 3.87 9.44 -5.81
N ASP A 58 4.16 8.17 -6.13
CA ASP A 58 3.80 7.55 -7.41
C ASP A 58 2.29 7.69 -7.71
N ASP A 59 1.45 7.43 -6.71
CA ASP A 59 0.00 7.52 -6.86
C ASP A 59 -0.46 8.97 -7.10
N LEU A 60 0.11 9.94 -6.37
CA LEU A 60 -0.19 11.36 -6.55
C LEU A 60 0.23 11.88 -7.93
N GLU A 61 1.40 11.49 -8.42
CA GLU A 61 1.86 11.85 -9.76
C GLU A 61 0.94 11.29 -10.85
N ARG A 62 0.49 10.04 -10.68
CA ARG A 62 -0.48 9.43 -11.59
C ARG A 62 -1.81 10.19 -11.60
N LEU A 63 -2.32 10.57 -10.42
CA LEU A 63 -3.56 11.34 -10.31
C LEU A 63 -3.43 12.73 -10.95
N LYS A 64 -2.29 13.40 -10.78
CA LYS A 64 -2.00 14.67 -11.46
C LYS A 64 -2.03 14.51 -12.97
N LYS A 65 -1.40 13.47 -13.51
CA LYS A 65 -1.40 13.20 -14.96
C LYS A 65 -2.82 12.94 -15.49
N ILE A 66 -3.60 12.09 -14.82
CA ILE A 66 -4.98 11.80 -15.22
C ILE A 66 -5.83 13.07 -15.21
N ARG A 67 -5.66 13.94 -14.22
CA ARG A 67 -6.40 15.20 -14.17
C ARG A 67 -6.06 16.11 -15.35
N VAL A 68 -4.78 16.27 -15.67
CA VAL A 68 -4.31 17.08 -16.79
C VAL A 68 -4.82 16.52 -18.13
N ASP A 69 -4.73 15.19 -18.32
CA ASP A 69 -5.20 14.54 -19.55
C ASP A 69 -6.71 14.72 -19.75
N SER A 70 -7.50 14.59 -18.68
CA SER A 70 -8.95 14.84 -18.72
C SER A 70 -9.28 16.29 -19.04
N ASP A 71 -8.60 17.26 -18.40
CA ASP A 71 -8.84 18.68 -18.64
C ASP A 71 -8.49 19.02 -20.11
N LEU A 72 -7.32 18.59 -20.61
CA LEU A 72 -6.92 18.79 -22.01
C LEU A 72 -7.92 18.18 -23.01
N SER A 73 -8.38 16.96 -22.75
CA SER A 73 -9.38 16.32 -23.63
C SER A 73 -10.68 17.13 -23.69
N THR A 74 -11.11 17.70 -22.55
CA THR A 74 -12.34 18.50 -22.49
C THR A 74 -12.23 19.76 -23.36
N TYR A 75 -11.11 20.48 -23.30
CA TYR A 75 -10.87 21.66 -24.13
C TYR A 75 -10.90 21.33 -25.64
N GLN A 76 -10.32 20.21 -26.05
CA GLN A 76 -10.30 19.82 -27.47
C GLN A 76 -11.69 19.50 -28.04
N TYR A 77 -12.64 19.04 -27.22
CA TYR A 77 -14.02 18.80 -27.66
C TYR A 77 -14.88 20.06 -27.64
N THR A 78 -14.55 21.05 -26.80
CA THR A 78 -15.30 22.31 -26.74
C THR A 78 -14.87 23.32 -27.80
N ASP A 79 -13.65 23.18 -28.33
CA ASP A 79 -13.10 24.04 -29.40
C ASP A 79 -13.45 23.55 -30.82
N LEU A 80 -14.34 22.55 -30.96
CA LEU A 80 -14.96 22.07 -32.20
C LEU A 80 -16.42 22.55 -32.30
#